data_AF-A0A956YHG9-F1
#
_entry.id   AF-A0A956YHG9-F1
#
_cell.length_a   1.000
_cell.length_b   1.000
_cell.length_c   1.000
_cell.angle_alpha   90.00
_cell.angle_beta   90.00
_cell.angle_gamma   90.00
#
_symmetry.space_group_name_H-M   'P 1'
#
loop_
_entity.id
_entity.type
_entity.pdbx_description
1 polymer ?
#
loop_
_entity_poly.entity_id
_entity_poly.type
_entity_poly.pdbx_seq_one_letter_code
_entity_poly.pdbx_strand_id
1 'polypeptide(L)'
;MIRPVMMSLQYDPEPLPQTFNGRFRAFLFSLGITLLCGFVGAGIIWAAFEETGFQMVLMFFFGLWPLLVSGLFLYLSFYFTWRLTLLPDKIVLRCPFHQQEIPVASLASLRVLTIKSNRSPAPSLVLVLTMANGRSHRISQLEMPLPIPQLLAMMIHHYQLPFRYEKEAENVHHTAFGAGSRRPFTDYLNGESRVTVQSLDDICRWLQQCEYVRDSELFGQRDVWQHPGEFETRRQGDCEDHALWAWRKLRELNIPAEFVVGRVQWGDVGDGAHAWVAYEENGRSFILESTHKKQLIYPLEAIQSRYHPWFGVDTASQTYRFVPVAARSVNGNQ
;
A
#
# COMPACT_ATOMS: atom_id res chain seq x y z
N MET A 1 -15.07 -37.34 11.46
CA MET A 1 -14.20 -37.59 10.29
C MET A 1 -14.74 -36.73 9.15
N ILE A 2 -14.31 -35.47 9.06
CA ILE A 2 -14.88 -34.45 8.16
C ILE A 2 -13.87 -34.23 7.02
N ARG A 3 -14.29 -34.49 5.79
CA ARG A 3 -13.46 -34.25 4.59
C ARG A 3 -13.30 -32.74 4.36
N PRO A 4 -12.10 -32.24 4.05
CA PRO A 4 -11.92 -30.86 3.65
C PRO A 4 -12.47 -30.66 2.24
N VAL A 5 -13.40 -29.72 2.08
CA VAL A 5 -13.85 -29.22 0.79
C VAL A 5 -12.75 -28.30 0.26
N MET A 6 -11.95 -28.79 -0.69
CA MET A 6 -11.10 -27.94 -1.52
C MET A 6 -12.01 -27.13 -2.44
N MET A 7 -12.33 -25.90 -2.04
CA MET A 7 -12.90 -24.91 -2.93
C MET A 7 -11.73 -24.20 -3.61
N SER A 8 -11.48 -24.52 -4.87
CA SER A 8 -10.55 -23.77 -5.69
C SER A 8 -11.10 -22.36 -5.87
N LEU A 9 -10.51 -21.38 -5.17
CA LEU A 9 -10.73 -19.96 -5.46
C LEU A 9 -10.13 -19.69 -6.84
N GLN A 10 -10.97 -19.84 -7.86
CA GLN A 10 -10.70 -19.40 -9.21
C GLN A 10 -10.75 -17.87 -9.16
N TYR A 11 -9.59 -17.26 -8.93
CA TYR A 11 -9.41 -15.81 -9.01
C TYR A 11 -9.55 -15.46 -10.50
N ASP A 12 -10.73 -15.03 -10.92
CA ASP A 12 -10.89 -14.41 -12.24
C ASP A 12 -10.22 -13.04 -12.16
N PRO A 13 -9.06 -12.84 -12.83
CA PRO A 13 -8.45 -11.54 -12.87
C PRO A 13 -9.29 -10.69 -13.81
N GLU A 14 -10.25 -9.94 -13.27
CA GLU A 14 -10.82 -8.83 -14.03
C GLU A 14 -9.66 -7.94 -14.48
N PRO A 15 -9.50 -7.69 -15.79
CA PRO A 15 -8.45 -6.82 -16.27
C PRO A 15 -8.71 -5.42 -15.71
N LEU A 16 -7.85 -5.02 -14.78
CA LEU A 16 -7.92 -3.70 -14.16
C LEU A 16 -7.99 -2.62 -15.24
N PRO A 17 -8.81 -1.57 -15.05
CA PRO A 17 -8.85 -0.44 -15.97
C PRO A 17 -7.46 0.21 -15.95
N GLN A 18 -6.67 -0.08 -16.97
CA GLN A 18 -5.42 0.62 -17.20
C GLN A 18 -5.71 2.12 -17.22
N THR A 19 -4.70 2.91 -16.88
CA THR A 19 -4.64 4.38 -17.02
C THR A 19 -4.70 4.85 -18.48
N PHE A 20 -5.54 4.20 -19.29
CA PHE A 20 -6.00 4.58 -20.62
C PHE A 20 -6.42 6.04 -20.65
N ASN A 21 -7.03 6.55 -19.58
CA ASN A 21 -7.58 7.91 -19.52
C ASN A 21 -6.56 9.04 -19.77
N GLY A 22 -5.33 8.99 -19.25
CA GLY A 22 -4.38 10.08 -19.47
C GLY A 22 -3.86 10.13 -20.91
N ARG A 23 -3.55 8.97 -21.47
CA ARG A 23 -2.98 8.81 -22.81
C ARG A 23 -4.04 8.92 -23.90
N PHE A 24 -5.23 8.39 -23.65
CA PHE A 24 -6.40 8.60 -24.50
C PHE A 24 -6.80 10.07 -24.51
N ARG A 25 -6.71 10.80 -23.38
CA ARG A 25 -6.90 12.26 -23.39
C ARG A 25 -5.84 12.99 -24.21
N ALA A 26 -4.57 12.63 -24.10
CA ALA A 26 -3.50 13.23 -24.91
C ALA A 26 -3.67 12.91 -26.41
N PHE A 27 -4.07 11.69 -26.74
CA PHE A 27 -4.40 11.27 -28.10
C PHE A 27 -5.62 12.01 -28.64
N LEU A 28 -6.73 12.05 -27.89
CA LEU A 28 -7.94 12.80 -28.27
C LEU A 28 -7.66 14.29 -28.40
N PHE A 29 -6.78 14.86 -27.58
CA PHE A 29 -6.33 16.24 -27.70
C PHE A 29 -5.54 16.46 -28.99
N SER A 30 -4.57 15.58 -29.30
CA SER A 30 -3.81 15.63 -30.55
C SER A 30 -4.69 15.42 -31.79
N LEU A 31 -5.65 14.49 -31.71
CA LEU A 31 -6.65 14.24 -32.74
C LEU A 31 -7.59 15.45 -32.89
N GLY A 32 -7.98 16.09 -31.79
CA GLY A 32 -8.78 17.31 -31.79
C GLY A 32 -8.07 18.48 -32.46
N ILE A 33 -6.79 18.71 -32.14
CA ILE A 33 -5.96 19.73 -32.82
C ILE A 33 -5.83 19.40 -34.31
N THR A 34 -5.57 18.12 -34.63
CA THR A 34 -5.48 17.60 -35.99
C THR A 34 -6.73 17.92 -36.80
N LEU A 35 -7.92 17.58 -36.27
CA LEU A 35 -9.20 17.84 -36.93
C LEU A 35 -9.46 19.34 -37.06
N LEU A 36 -9.18 20.13 -36.02
CA LEU A 36 -9.33 21.59 -36.06
C LEU A 36 -8.46 22.21 -37.15
N CYS A 37 -7.18 21.84 -37.23
CA CYS A 37 -6.28 22.29 -38.28
C CYS A 37 -6.76 21.85 -39.68
N GLY A 38 -7.30 20.64 -39.80
CA GLY A 38 -7.91 20.14 -41.04
C GLY A 38 -9.11 20.98 -41.48
N PHE A 39 -10.05 21.28 -40.58
CA PHE A 39 -11.23 22.10 -40.88
C PHE A 39 -10.87 23.55 -41.23
N VAL A 40 -9.97 24.18 -40.47
CA VAL A 40 -9.53 25.56 -40.75
C VAL A 40 -8.77 25.61 -42.07
N GLY A 41 -7.87 24.66 -42.32
CA GLY A 41 -7.14 24.55 -43.58
C GLY A 41 -8.07 24.36 -44.78
N ALA A 42 -9.05 23.46 -44.68
CA ALA A 42 -10.04 23.24 -45.73
C ALA A 42 -10.88 24.49 -46.03
N GLY A 43 -11.27 25.25 -45.00
CA GLY A 43 -12.01 26.50 -45.18
C GLY A 43 -11.20 27.60 -45.88
N ILE A 44 -9.90 27.71 -45.57
CA ILE A 44 -9.00 28.67 -46.25
C ILE A 44 -8.77 28.26 -47.70
N ILE A 45 -8.57 26.97 -47.99
CA ILE A 45 -8.39 26.45 -49.35
C ILE A 45 -9.67 26.66 -50.18
N TRP A 46 -10.84 26.46 -49.59
CA TRP A 46 -12.12 26.67 -50.27
C TRP A 46 -12.36 28.15 -50.64
N ALA A 47 -11.84 29.08 -49.83
CA ALA A 47 -12.02 30.51 -50.04
C ALA A 47 -10.97 31.15 -50.97
N ALA A 48 -9.87 30.46 -51.28
CA ALA A 48 -8.73 31.03 -52.00
C ALA A 48 -8.29 30.13 -53.16
N PHE A 49 -8.38 30.67 -54.39
CA PHE A 49 -7.74 30.23 -55.64
C PHE A 49 -8.52 29.32 -56.62
N GLU A 50 -8.47 29.72 -57.90
CA GLU A 50 -8.90 28.97 -59.12
C GLU A 50 -7.76 28.10 -59.73
N GLU A 51 -6.54 28.12 -59.18
CA GLU A 51 -5.42 27.35 -59.73
C GLU A 51 -5.34 25.92 -59.16
N THR A 52 -5.65 24.94 -60.02
CA THR A 52 -5.88 23.53 -59.67
C THR A 52 -4.65 22.77 -59.14
N GLY A 53 -3.42 23.21 -59.45
CA GLY A 53 -2.20 22.50 -59.07
C GLY A 53 -1.81 22.64 -57.60
N PHE A 54 -1.93 23.85 -57.04
CA PHE A 54 -1.52 24.14 -55.67
C PHE A 54 -2.52 23.59 -54.64
N GLN A 55 -3.81 23.50 -55.02
CA GLN A 55 -4.87 22.93 -54.20
C GLN A 55 -4.63 21.47 -53.84
N MET A 56 -4.16 20.64 -54.78
CA MET A 56 -3.90 19.22 -54.49
C MET A 56 -2.76 19.02 -53.49
N VAL A 57 -1.69 19.82 -53.59
CA VAL A 57 -0.55 19.74 -52.65
C VAL A 57 -0.97 20.18 -51.26
N LEU A 58 -1.75 21.27 -51.14
CA LEU A 58 -2.27 21.72 -49.85
C LEU A 58 -3.27 20.72 -49.24
N MET A 59 -4.19 20.17 -50.04
CA MET A 59 -5.12 19.14 -49.55
C MET A 59 -4.38 17.92 -49.02
N PHE A 60 -3.34 17.48 -49.72
CA PHE A 60 -2.54 16.33 -49.27
C PHE A 60 -1.77 16.65 -47.99
N PHE A 61 -1.17 17.83 -47.90
CA PHE A 61 -0.44 18.25 -46.71
C PHE A 61 -1.39 18.41 -45.51
N PHE A 62 -2.49 19.15 -45.62
CA PHE A 62 -3.39 19.39 -44.49
C PHE A 62 -4.29 18.19 -44.14
N GLY A 63 -4.59 17.30 -45.09
CA GLY A 63 -5.37 16.10 -44.85
C GLY A 63 -4.53 14.93 -44.33
N LEU A 64 -3.38 14.64 -44.95
CA LEU A 64 -2.59 13.44 -44.64
C LEU A 64 -1.56 13.68 -43.53
N TRP A 65 -0.98 14.88 -43.42
CA TRP A 65 0.02 15.17 -42.38
C TRP A 65 -0.50 14.93 -40.97
N PRO A 66 -1.71 15.38 -40.58
CA PRO A 66 -2.18 15.17 -39.23
C PRO A 66 -2.46 13.69 -38.91
N LEU A 67 -2.87 12.89 -39.90
CA LEU A 67 -3.02 11.44 -39.77
C LEU A 67 -1.67 10.75 -39.59
N LEU A 68 -0.63 11.18 -40.33
CA LEU A 68 0.73 10.67 -40.17
C LEU A 68 1.32 11.05 -38.81
N VAL A 69 1.13 12.29 -38.36
CA VAL A 69 1.59 12.75 -37.04
C VAL A 69 0.84 12.02 -35.92
N SER A 70 -0.48 11.86 -36.03
CA SER A 70 -1.28 11.13 -35.04
C SER A 70 -0.93 9.64 -35.02
N GLY A 71 -0.74 9.02 -36.19
CA GLY A 71 -0.32 7.64 -36.33
C GLY A 71 1.09 7.40 -35.78
N LEU A 72 2.03 8.31 -36.06
CA LEU A 72 3.38 8.28 -35.49
C LEU A 72 3.32 8.48 -33.98
N PHE A 73 2.51 9.42 -33.47
CA PHE A 73 2.35 9.63 -32.04
C PHE A 73 1.76 8.40 -31.35
N LEU A 74 0.74 7.75 -31.93
CA LEU A 74 0.21 6.48 -31.44
C LEU A 74 1.27 5.38 -31.45
N TYR A 75 1.96 5.20 -32.57
CA TYR A 75 3.03 4.21 -32.72
C TYR A 75 4.13 4.42 -31.68
N LEU A 76 4.63 5.65 -31.55
CA LEU A 76 5.59 6.03 -30.53
C LEU A 76 5.01 5.84 -29.14
N SER A 77 3.74 6.16 -28.88
CA SER A 77 3.14 5.95 -27.56
C SER A 77 3.10 4.47 -27.17
N PHE A 78 2.87 3.55 -28.13
CA PHE A 78 2.88 2.10 -27.91
C PHE A 78 4.30 1.52 -27.77
N TYR A 79 5.26 2.06 -28.51
CA TYR A 79 6.66 1.60 -28.51
C TYR A 79 7.47 2.18 -27.34
N PHE A 80 7.14 3.40 -26.91
CA PHE A 80 7.79 4.13 -25.82
C PHE A 80 7.10 3.91 -24.47
N THR A 81 6.11 3.01 -24.39
CA THR A 81 5.61 2.60 -23.08
C THR A 81 6.70 1.86 -22.33
N TRP A 82 6.96 2.31 -21.10
CA TRP A 82 7.54 1.44 -20.10
C TRP A 82 6.73 0.13 -20.04
N ARG A 83 7.39 -0.99 -20.28
CA ARG A 83 6.79 -2.32 -20.09
C ARG A 83 7.58 -3.05 -19.04
N LEU A 84 6.92 -3.31 -17.92
CA LEU A 84 7.34 -4.31 -16.95
C LEU A 84 6.68 -5.63 -17.32
N THR A 85 7.47 -6.64 -17.65
CA THR A 85 6.97 -8.00 -17.86
C THR A 85 7.52 -8.89 -16.75
N LEU A 86 6.62 -9.55 -16.03
CA LEU A 86 6.96 -10.55 -15.03
C LEU A 86 6.95 -11.92 -15.72
N LEU A 87 8.12 -12.54 -15.89
CA LEU A 87 8.26 -13.90 -16.40
C LEU A 87 8.71 -14.80 -15.23
N PRO A 88 8.45 -16.12 -15.28
CA PRO A 88 8.72 -17.01 -14.14
C PRO A 88 10.16 -16.95 -13.59
N ASP A 89 11.14 -16.73 -14.46
CA ASP A 89 12.58 -16.75 -14.16
C ASP A 89 13.25 -15.36 -14.18
N LYS A 90 12.58 -14.34 -14.73
CA LYS A 90 13.15 -13.00 -14.91
C LYS A 90 12.10 -11.89 -14.95
N ILE A 91 12.53 -10.70 -14.53
CA ILE A 91 11.78 -9.46 -14.70
C ILE A 91 12.37 -8.73 -15.89
N VAL A 92 11.54 -8.38 -16.88
CA VAL A 92 11.98 -7.61 -18.04
C VAL A 92 11.48 -6.18 -17.90
N LEU A 93 12.43 -5.24 -17.79
CA LEU A 93 12.19 -3.81 -17.82
C LEU A 93 12.49 -3.29 -19.22
N ARG A 94 11.46 -2.85 -19.95
CA ARG A 94 11.63 -2.17 -21.24
C ARG A 94 11.37 -0.69 -21.08
N CYS A 95 12.40 0.11 -21.30
CA CYS A 95 12.35 1.53 -21.56
C CYS A 95 12.44 1.76 -23.08
N PRO A 96 12.03 2.93 -23.60
CA PRO A 96 12.03 3.21 -25.04
C PRO A 96 13.29 2.83 -25.82
N PHE A 97 14.46 2.91 -25.18
CA PHE A 97 15.77 2.66 -25.81
C PHE A 97 16.60 1.61 -25.07
N HIS A 98 16.04 0.96 -24.06
CA HIS A 98 16.79 0.03 -23.23
C HIS A 98 15.89 -1.12 -22.77
N GLN A 99 16.30 -2.35 -23.04
CA GLN A 99 15.72 -3.53 -22.42
C GLN A 99 16.73 -4.05 -21.41
N GLN A 100 16.26 -4.20 -20.17
CA GLN A 100 17.02 -4.85 -19.13
C GLN A 100 16.28 -6.10 -18.65
N GLU A 101 17.01 -7.19 -18.56
CA GLU A 101 16.52 -8.44 -17.98
C GLU A 101 17.16 -8.64 -16.61
N ILE A 102 16.32 -8.90 -15.62
CA ILE A 102 16.70 -9.07 -14.23
C ILE A 102 16.34 -10.50 -13.83
N PRO A 103 17.30 -11.43 -13.77
CA PRO A 103 17.03 -12.79 -13.32
C PRO A 103 16.47 -12.78 -11.89
N VAL A 104 15.35 -13.48 -11.66
CA VAL A 104 14.72 -13.55 -10.33
C VAL A 104 15.66 -14.20 -9.30
N ALA A 105 16.51 -15.12 -9.74
CA ALA A 105 17.56 -15.72 -8.91
C ALA A 105 18.54 -14.69 -8.33
N SER A 106 18.76 -13.57 -9.04
CA SER A 106 19.65 -12.49 -8.61
C SER A 106 18.94 -11.41 -7.79
N LEU A 107 17.62 -11.49 -7.61
CA LEU A 107 16.84 -10.56 -6.80
C LEU A 107 16.98 -10.89 -5.32
N ALA A 108 17.57 -9.98 -4.55
CA ALA A 108 17.75 -10.13 -3.11
C ALA A 108 16.56 -9.55 -2.32
N SER A 109 16.09 -8.35 -2.70
CA SER A 109 14.90 -7.76 -2.06
C SER A 109 14.12 -6.81 -2.97
N LEU A 110 12.84 -6.63 -2.63
CA LEU A 110 11.91 -5.65 -3.15
C LEU A 110 11.44 -4.78 -1.99
N ARG A 111 11.52 -3.46 -2.16
CA ARG A 111 11.10 -2.48 -1.15
C ARG A 111 10.32 -1.35 -1.81
N VAL A 112 9.33 -0.82 -1.12
CA VAL A 112 8.64 0.40 -1.56
C VAL A 112 9.12 1.56 -0.70
N LEU A 113 9.74 2.55 -1.32
CA LEU A 113 10.22 3.75 -0.65
C LEU A 113 9.33 4.94 -1.00
N THR A 114 9.14 5.83 -0.03
CA THR A 114 8.53 7.14 -0.28
C THR A 114 9.65 8.15 -0.45
N ILE A 115 9.80 8.71 -1.66
CA ILE A 115 10.82 9.71 -1.95
C ILE A 115 10.17 11.09 -1.99
N LYS A 116 10.66 12.00 -1.15
CA LYS A 116 10.37 13.43 -1.26
C LYS A 116 11.40 14.05 -2.21
N SER A 117 10.94 14.78 -3.22
CA SER A 117 11.80 15.50 -4.16
C SER A 117 11.68 16.99 -3.90
N ASN A 118 12.79 17.73 -3.93
CA ASN A 118 12.73 19.19 -3.86
C ASN A 118 11.93 19.81 -5.03
N ARG A 119 11.73 19.06 -6.12
CA ARG A 119 11.00 19.52 -7.32
C ARG A 119 9.49 19.27 -7.27
N SER A 120 9.01 18.42 -6.36
CA SER A 120 7.58 18.13 -6.24
C SER A 120 7.19 18.07 -4.77
N PRO A 121 6.21 18.87 -4.32
CA PRO A 121 5.74 18.83 -2.94
C PRO A 121 5.04 17.49 -2.61
N ALA A 122 4.57 16.76 -3.63
CA ALA A 122 3.93 15.47 -3.43
C ALA A 122 4.99 14.35 -3.32
N PRO A 123 4.95 13.52 -2.26
CA PRO A 123 5.81 12.35 -2.16
C PRO A 123 5.51 11.38 -3.30
N SER A 124 6.56 10.81 -3.91
CA SER A 124 6.42 9.77 -4.93
C SER A 124 6.83 8.43 -4.36
N LEU A 125 6.03 7.39 -4.63
CA LEU A 125 6.41 6.01 -4.34
C LEU A 125 7.43 5.53 -5.37
N VAL A 126 8.40 4.74 -4.92
CA VAL A 126 9.42 4.11 -5.75
C VAL A 126 9.60 2.66 -5.31
N LEU A 127 9.47 1.73 -6.25
CA LEU A 127 9.79 0.33 -6.05
C LEU A 127 11.28 0.14 -6.28
N VAL A 128 11.99 -0.37 -5.28
CA VAL A 128 13.41 -0.64 -5.33
C VAL A 128 13.63 -2.14 -5.38
N LEU A 129 14.26 -2.60 -6.46
CA LEU A 129 14.69 -3.97 -6.67
C LEU A 129 16.18 -4.05 -6.37
N THR A 130 16.54 -4.64 -5.25
CA THR A 130 17.94 -4.82 -4.84
C THR A 130 18.40 -6.21 -5.25
N MET A 131 19.54 -6.24 -5.94
CA MET A 131 20.16 -7.45 -6.47
C MET A 131 21.18 -8.02 -5.48
N ALA A 132 21.50 -9.30 -5.59
CA ALA A 132 22.48 -9.98 -4.73
C ALA A 132 23.89 -9.37 -4.83
N ASN A 133 24.22 -8.71 -5.95
CA ASN A 133 25.49 -8.00 -6.13
C ASN A 133 25.48 -6.56 -5.60
N GLY A 134 24.45 -6.17 -4.84
CA GLY A 134 24.29 -4.83 -4.25
C GLY A 134 23.77 -3.76 -5.22
N ARG A 135 23.64 -4.05 -6.52
CA ARG A 135 23.02 -3.10 -7.47
C ARG A 135 21.52 -2.98 -7.17
N SER A 136 20.97 -1.79 -7.41
CA SER A 136 19.55 -1.52 -7.18
C SER A 136 18.92 -0.89 -8.42
N HIS A 137 17.73 -1.35 -8.78
CA HIS A 137 16.88 -0.73 -9.79
C HIS A 137 15.72 -0.01 -9.11
N ARG A 138 15.44 1.20 -9.55
CA ARG A 138 14.37 2.05 -8.98
C ARG A 138 13.33 2.25 -10.06
N ILE A 139 12.07 2.03 -9.70
CA ILE A 139 10.91 2.21 -10.56
C ILE A 139 9.97 3.18 -9.88
N SER A 140 9.76 4.35 -10.47
CA SER A 140 8.89 5.39 -9.94
C SER A 140 7.42 5.10 -10.21
N GLN A 141 6.53 5.55 -9.32
CA GLN A 141 5.08 5.47 -9.51
C GLN A 141 4.64 6.14 -10.82
N LEU A 142 5.36 7.16 -11.26
CA LEU A 142 5.10 7.88 -12.51
C LEU A 142 5.43 7.05 -13.76
N GLU A 143 6.29 6.04 -13.63
CA GLU A 143 6.70 5.15 -14.73
C GLU A 143 5.74 3.96 -14.89
N MET A 144 4.91 3.69 -13.87
CA MET A 144 4.05 2.52 -13.81
C MET A 144 2.57 2.87 -13.99
N PRO A 145 1.84 2.15 -14.85
CA PRO A 145 0.39 2.32 -14.99
C PRO A 145 -0.38 1.76 -13.78
N LEU A 146 0.24 0.84 -13.03
CA LEU A 146 -0.31 0.24 -11.81
C LEU A 146 0.25 0.93 -10.56
N PRO A 147 -0.54 1.05 -9.48
CA PRO A 147 -0.02 1.45 -8.18
C PRO A 147 1.13 0.53 -7.74
N ILE A 148 2.25 1.11 -7.30
CA ILE A 148 3.43 0.37 -6.84
C ILE A 148 3.10 -0.64 -5.73
N PRO A 149 2.24 -0.35 -4.74
CA PRO A 149 1.87 -1.35 -3.73
C PRO A 149 1.20 -2.58 -4.34
N GLN A 150 0.35 -2.40 -5.36
CA GLN A 150 -0.29 -3.51 -6.07
C GLN A 150 0.72 -4.30 -6.88
N LEU A 151 1.65 -3.61 -7.56
CA LEU A 151 2.72 -4.26 -8.29
C LEU A 151 3.62 -5.09 -7.37
N LEU A 152 3.98 -4.56 -6.20
CA LEU A 152 4.75 -5.30 -5.20
C LEU A 152 4.02 -6.58 -4.78
N ALA A 153 2.71 -6.49 -4.46
CA ALA A 153 1.90 -7.65 -4.10
C ALA A 153 1.88 -8.72 -5.20
N MET A 154 1.72 -8.30 -6.46
CA MET A 154 1.80 -9.19 -7.62
C MET A 154 3.16 -9.87 -7.72
N MET A 155 4.27 -9.13 -7.53
CA MET A 155 5.61 -9.70 -7.58
C MET A 155 5.88 -10.67 -6.44
N ILE A 156 5.45 -10.34 -5.21
CA ILE A 156 5.54 -11.24 -4.05
C ILE A 156 4.84 -12.56 -4.34
N HIS A 157 3.60 -12.49 -4.82
CA HIS A 157 2.79 -13.67 -5.12
C HIS A 157 3.39 -14.49 -6.28
N HIS A 158 3.74 -13.81 -7.38
CA HIS A 158 4.24 -14.48 -8.57
C HIS A 158 5.59 -15.18 -8.33
N TYR A 159 6.47 -14.58 -7.51
CA TYR A 159 7.81 -15.11 -7.22
C TYR A 159 7.93 -15.81 -5.87
N GLN A 160 6.84 -15.94 -5.12
CA GLN A 160 6.79 -16.55 -3.78
C GLN A 160 7.87 -15.99 -2.84
N LEU A 161 8.06 -14.67 -2.87
CA LEU A 161 9.09 -14.02 -2.07
C LEU A 161 8.66 -13.95 -0.60
N PRO A 162 9.55 -14.22 0.37
CA PRO A 162 9.24 -14.02 1.77
C PRO A 162 8.88 -12.54 1.99
N PHE A 163 7.69 -12.31 2.51
CA PHE A 163 7.13 -10.98 2.71
C PHE A 163 7.07 -10.66 4.20
N ARG A 164 7.56 -9.48 4.55
CA ARG A 164 7.52 -8.94 5.91
C ARG A 164 7.35 -7.43 5.88
N TYR A 165 7.08 -6.86 7.05
CA TYR A 165 7.14 -5.43 7.25
C TYR A 165 8.40 -5.09 8.02
N GLU A 166 9.13 -4.07 7.56
CA GLU A 166 10.21 -3.47 8.32
C GLU A 166 9.71 -2.18 8.95
N LYS A 167 10.09 -1.94 10.21
CA LYS A 167 9.75 -0.73 10.94
C LYS A 167 10.84 0.33 10.75
N GLU A 168 10.44 1.53 10.37
CA GLU A 168 11.30 2.70 10.23
C GLU A 168 10.88 3.77 11.23
N ALA A 169 11.81 4.28 12.04
CA ALA A 169 11.51 5.35 12.98
C ALA A 169 11.17 6.63 12.21
N GLU A 170 9.99 7.19 12.46
CA GLU A 170 9.50 8.41 11.82
C GLU A 170 8.66 9.16 12.84
N ASN A 171 8.75 10.50 12.88
CA ASN A 171 7.87 11.30 13.72
C ASN A 171 6.47 11.38 13.09
N VAL A 172 5.64 10.37 13.37
CA VAL A 172 4.27 10.27 12.88
C VAL A 172 3.34 11.02 13.84
N HIS A 173 2.61 12.00 13.34
CA HIS A 173 1.61 12.71 14.12
C HIS A 173 0.48 11.75 14.54
N HIS A 174 0.01 11.84 15.79
CA HIS A 174 -0.98 10.90 16.37
C HIS A 174 -2.26 10.79 15.52
N THR A 175 -2.73 11.87 14.91
CA THR A 175 -3.90 11.86 14.00
C THR A 175 -3.73 11.02 12.74
N ALA A 176 -2.52 10.57 12.40
CA ALA A 176 -2.30 9.65 11.29
C ALA A 176 -2.66 8.20 11.65
N PHE A 177 -2.80 7.87 12.94
CA PHE A 177 -3.13 6.53 13.39
C PHE A 177 -4.63 6.20 13.27
N GLY A 178 -5.49 7.21 13.35
CA GLY A 178 -6.95 7.07 13.30
C GLY A 178 -7.61 8.43 13.46
N ALA A 179 -8.89 8.56 13.04
CA ALA A 179 -9.60 9.84 13.12
C ALA A 179 -10.00 10.20 14.57
N GLY A 180 -10.10 9.20 15.46
CA GLY A 180 -10.32 9.35 16.90
C GLY A 180 -9.05 9.61 17.69
N SER A 181 -7.86 9.37 17.10
CA SER A 181 -6.57 9.70 17.72
C SER A 181 -6.34 11.21 17.68
N ARG A 182 -6.87 11.92 18.68
CA ARG A 182 -6.86 13.40 18.78
C ARG A 182 -5.93 13.95 19.86
N ARG A 183 -5.19 13.08 20.53
CA ARG A 183 -4.27 13.46 21.61
C ARG A 183 -2.95 12.67 21.49
N PRO A 184 -1.83 13.20 22.03
CA PRO A 184 -0.56 12.49 22.08
C PRO A 184 -0.66 11.13 22.80
N PHE A 185 0.14 10.15 22.36
CA PHE A 185 0.13 8.80 22.94
C PHE A 185 0.50 8.76 24.43
N THR A 186 1.32 9.70 24.89
CA THR A 186 1.64 9.88 26.31
C THR A 186 0.39 10.03 27.17
N ASP A 187 -0.68 10.64 26.65
CA ASP A 187 -1.89 10.92 27.41
C ASP A 187 -2.66 9.64 27.74
N TYR A 188 -2.66 8.64 26.83
CA TYR A 188 -3.28 7.33 27.08
C TYR A 188 -2.50 6.49 28.10
N LEU A 189 -1.20 6.78 28.26
CA LEU A 189 -0.32 6.09 29.18
C LEU A 189 -0.27 6.72 30.59
N ASN A 190 -0.89 7.89 30.76
CA ASN A 190 -0.92 8.64 32.01
C ASN A 190 -2.22 8.38 32.80
N GLY A 191 -2.35 9.00 33.98
CA GLY A 191 -3.56 8.89 34.81
C GLY A 191 -3.69 7.59 35.59
N GLU A 192 -4.78 7.45 36.35
CA GLU A 192 -5.04 6.29 37.20
C GLU A 192 -5.38 5.04 36.37
N SER A 193 -4.85 3.90 36.82
CA SER A 193 -5.16 2.55 36.34
C SER A 193 -5.74 1.79 37.53
N ARG A 194 -7.03 1.43 37.47
CA ARG A 194 -7.77 0.81 38.56
C ARG A 194 -7.70 -0.71 38.52
N VAL A 195 -7.41 -1.26 37.34
CA VAL A 195 -7.25 -2.70 37.14
C VAL A 195 -5.77 -3.07 37.24
N THR A 196 -5.39 -3.75 38.32
CA THR A 196 -4.05 -4.31 38.46
C THR A 196 -3.96 -5.67 37.76
N VAL A 197 -2.87 -5.89 37.03
CA VAL A 197 -2.51 -7.18 36.42
C VAL A 197 -1.13 -7.60 36.89
N GLN A 198 -0.87 -8.90 36.98
CA GLN A 198 0.44 -9.44 37.37
C GLN A 198 1.07 -10.29 36.26
N SER A 199 0.28 -10.65 35.26
CA SER A 199 0.70 -11.52 34.17
C SER A 199 -0.02 -11.18 32.86
N LEU A 200 0.53 -11.68 31.76
CA LEU A 200 -0.13 -11.62 30.45
C LEU A 200 -1.48 -12.37 30.43
N ASP A 201 -1.60 -13.45 31.22
CA ASP A 201 -2.84 -14.19 31.37
C ASP A 201 -3.93 -13.34 32.06
N ASP A 202 -3.56 -12.46 32.99
CA ASP A 202 -4.52 -11.53 33.61
C ASP A 202 -5.04 -10.51 32.60
N ILE A 203 -4.15 -9.98 31.75
CA ILE A 203 -4.51 -9.08 30.64
C ILE A 203 -5.52 -9.79 29.72
N CYS A 204 -5.21 -11.01 29.30
CA CYS A 204 -6.07 -11.77 28.40
C CYS A 204 -7.43 -12.08 29.05
N ARG A 205 -7.44 -12.56 30.29
CA ARG A 205 -8.66 -12.90 31.03
C ARG A 205 -9.56 -11.69 31.22
N TRP A 206 -8.97 -10.52 31.49
CA TRP A 206 -9.72 -9.28 31.64
C TRP A 206 -10.32 -8.82 30.30
N LEU A 207 -9.53 -8.79 29.22
CA LEU A 207 -10.00 -8.40 27.88
C LEU A 207 -11.08 -9.34 27.33
N GLN A 208 -11.06 -10.62 27.70
CA GLN A 208 -12.10 -11.58 27.34
C GLN A 208 -13.46 -11.29 27.99
N GLN A 209 -13.48 -10.54 29.10
CA GLN A 209 -14.70 -10.08 29.77
C GLN A 209 -15.21 -8.74 29.22
N CYS A 210 -14.41 -8.05 28.40
CA CYS A 210 -14.80 -6.81 27.74
C CYS A 210 -15.56 -7.07 26.44
N GLU A 211 -16.55 -6.24 26.18
CA GLU A 211 -17.42 -6.34 25.01
C GLU A 211 -16.92 -5.45 23.87
N TYR A 212 -16.94 -6.00 22.66
CA TYR A 212 -16.63 -5.24 21.46
C TYR A 212 -17.88 -4.48 21.00
N VAL A 213 -17.85 -3.14 21.06
CA VAL A 213 -18.94 -2.26 20.67
C VAL A 213 -18.37 -1.13 19.82
N ARG A 214 -18.96 -0.88 18.65
CA ARG A 214 -18.51 0.19 17.75
C ARG A 214 -18.82 1.56 18.35
N ASP A 215 -17.97 2.55 18.10
CA ASP A 215 -18.18 3.92 18.57
C ASP A 215 -19.49 4.57 18.14
N SER A 216 -20.00 4.22 16.96
CA SER A 216 -21.29 4.73 16.49
C SER A 216 -22.46 4.30 17.38
N GLU A 217 -22.33 3.13 18.02
CA GLU A 217 -23.31 2.60 18.96
C GLU A 217 -23.04 3.11 20.37
N LEU A 218 -21.78 3.12 20.81
CA LEU A 218 -21.40 3.49 22.18
C LEU A 218 -21.45 5.00 22.44
N PHE A 219 -21.07 5.81 21.47
CA PHE A 219 -20.91 7.27 21.61
C PHE A 219 -21.72 8.10 20.61
N GLY A 220 -22.37 7.47 19.63
CA GLY A 220 -23.04 8.19 18.53
C GLY A 220 -22.06 8.95 17.63
N GLN A 221 -20.78 8.57 17.65
CA GLN A 221 -19.70 9.21 16.89
C GLN A 221 -18.97 8.18 16.04
N ARG A 222 -18.24 8.65 15.02
CA ARG A 222 -17.61 7.74 14.06
C ARG A 222 -16.39 7.00 14.62
N ASP A 223 -15.58 7.68 15.43
CA ASP A 223 -14.26 7.22 15.87
C ASP A 223 -13.84 8.07 17.11
N VAL A 224 -13.78 7.43 18.28
CA VAL A 224 -13.59 7.99 19.63
C VAL A 224 -12.68 7.06 20.43
N TRP A 225 -11.41 7.46 20.53
CA TRP A 225 -10.44 6.70 21.29
C TRP A 225 -10.57 6.99 22.78
N GLN A 226 -10.99 5.99 23.55
CA GLN A 226 -11.14 6.07 25.00
C GLN A 226 -9.77 6.09 25.69
N HIS A 227 -9.70 6.81 26.81
CA HIS A 227 -8.57 6.63 27.71
C HIS A 227 -8.63 5.24 28.39
N PRO A 228 -7.52 4.51 28.62
CA PRO A 228 -7.59 3.19 29.24
C PRO A 228 -8.37 3.13 30.56
N GLY A 229 -8.30 4.15 31.42
CA GLY A 229 -9.11 4.22 32.65
C GLY A 229 -10.62 4.41 32.41
N GLU A 230 -11.01 5.04 31.29
CA GLU A 230 -12.41 5.14 30.86
C GLU A 230 -12.91 3.79 30.33
N PHE A 231 -12.06 3.10 29.57
CA PHE A 231 -12.32 1.75 29.08
C PHE A 231 -12.43 0.75 30.24
N GLU A 232 -11.62 0.88 31.31
CA GLU A 232 -11.75 0.06 32.52
C GLU A 232 -13.12 0.18 33.20
N THR A 233 -13.69 1.38 33.17
CA THR A 233 -14.98 1.68 33.78
C THR A 233 -16.13 1.11 32.95
N ARG A 234 -16.06 1.25 31.62
CA ARG A 234 -17.13 0.80 30.70
C ARG A 234 -17.05 -0.69 30.36
N ARG A 235 -15.83 -1.22 30.23
CA ARG A 235 -15.54 -2.56 29.68
C ARG A 235 -16.14 -2.79 28.30
N GLN A 236 -16.36 -1.71 27.55
CA GLN A 236 -16.96 -1.67 26.23
C GLN A 236 -16.16 -0.69 25.36
N GLY A 237 -15.91 -1.07 24.11
CA GLY A 237 -15.16 -0.28 23.13
C GLY A 237 -14.82 -1.12 21.91
N ASP A 238 -14.16 -0.54 20.92
CA ASP A 238 -13.77 -1.26 19.70
C ASP A 238 -12.25 -1.57 19.68
N CYS A 239 -11.62 -1.65 18.50
CA CYS A 239 -10.29 -2.24 18.38
C CYS A 239 -9.20 -1.40 19.06
N GLU A 240 -9.23 -0.08 18.89
CA GLU A 240 -8.29 0.85 19.50
C GLU A 240 -8.37 0.86 21.01
N ASP A 241 -9.57 0.84 21.59
CA ASP A 241 -9.76 0.94 23.03
C ASP A 241 -9.19 -0.28 23.74
N HIS A 242 -9.49 -1.45 23.18
CA HIS A 242 -8.96 -2.71 23.65
C HIS A 242 -7.43 -2.78 23.51
N ALA A 243 -6.89 -2.34 22.37
CA ALA A 243 -5.45 -2.35 22.10
C ALA A 243 -4.68 -1.33 22.96
N LEU A 244 -5.20 -0.11 23.14
CA LEU A 244 -4.61 0.92 23.99
C LEU A 244 -4.55 0.48 25.45
N TRP A 245 -5.62 -0.14 25.96
CA TRP A 245 -5.61 -0.70 27.30
C TRP A 245 -4.57 -1.81 27.44
N ALA A 246 -4.55 -2.77 26.50
CA ALA A 246 -3.58 -3.87 26.52
C ALA A 246 -2.13 -3.36 26.48
N TRP A 247 -1.85 -2.40 25.61
CA TRP A 247 -0.54 -1.77 25.47
C TRP A 247 -0.08 -1.09 26.76
N ARG A 248 -0.98 -0.35 27.43
CA ARG A 248 -0.72 0.23 28.75
C ARG A 248 -0.39 -0.85 29.79
N LYS A 249 -1.13 -1.95 29.82
CA LYS A 249 -0.88 -3.04 30.79
C LYS A 249 0.44 -3.77 30.54
N LEU A 250 0.81 -3.99 29.28
CA LEU A 250 2.12 -4.54 28.95
C LEU A 250 3.26 -3.62 29.41
N ARG A 251 3.09 -2.29 29.29
CA ARG A 251 4.01 -1.31 29.87
C ARG A 251 4.10 -1.42 31.39
N GLU A 252 2.97 -1.56 32.10
CA GLU A 252 2.94 -1.76 33.56
C GLU A 252 3.70 -3.03 33.99
N LEU A 253 3.72 -4.07 33.14
CA LEU A 253 4.49 -5.30 33.34
C LEU A 253 5.95 -5.23 32.85
N ASN A 254 6.41 -4.09 32.34
CA ASN A 254 7.73 -3.92 31.69
C ASN A 254 7.96 -4.86 30.49
N ILE A 255 6.91 -5.24 29.77
CA ILE A 255 6.99 -6.02 28.53
C ILE A 255 7.13 -5.04 27.35
N PRO A 256 8.20 -5.12 26.55
CA PRO A 256 8.35 -4.28 25.36
C PRO A 256 7.20 -4.51 24.38
N ALA A 257 6.43 -3.45 24.11
CA ALA A 257 5.23 -3.52 23.30
C ALA A 257 5.01 -2.25 22.48
N GLU A 258 4.39 -2.43 21.33
CA GLU A 258 4.02 -1.39 20.38
C GLU A 258 2.51 -1.42 20.15
N PHE A 259 1.84 -0.29 20.29
CA PHE A 259 0.49 -0.12 19.77
C PHE A 259 0.59 0.10 18.27
N VAL A 260 -0.14 -0.71 17.49
CA VAL A 260 -0.02 -0.75 16.03
C VAL A 260 -1.40 -0.56 15.41
N VAL A 261 -1.45 0.23 14.34
CA VAL A 261 -2.63 0.38 13.49
C VAL A 261 -2.31 -0.04 12.07
N GLY A 262 -3.30 -0.58 11.39
CA GLY A 262 -3.17 -1.01 10.01
C GLY A 262 -4.44 -1.61 9.48
N ARG A 263 -4.30 -2.60 8.62
CA ARG A 263 -5.41 -3.43 8.12
C ARG A 263 -5.19 -4.88 8.51
N VAL A 264 -6.28 -5.58 8.79
CA VAL A 264 -6.24 -7.01 9.08
C VAL A 264 -7.21 -7.77 8.18
N GLN A 265 -6.80 -8.96 7.75
CA GLN A 265 -7.58 -9.86 6.91
C GLN A 265 -7.95 -11.13 7.69
N TRP A 266 -9.18 -11.19 8.20
CA TRP A 266 -9.73 -12.36 8.91
C TRP A 266 -10.96 -12.91 8.20
N GLY A 267 -10.77 -13.97 7.39
CA GLY A 267 -11.86 -14.66 6.71
C GLY A 267 -12.72 -13.74 5.84
N ASP A 268 -14.03 -13.91 5.90
CA ASP A 268 -15.02 -13.11 5.14
C ASP A 268 -15.40 -11.78 5.82
N VAL A 269 -14.84 -11.49 7.00
CA VAL A 269 -15.13 -10.26 7.75
C VAL A 269 -14.20 -9.16 7.25
N GLY A 270 -14.82 -8.07 6.77
CA GLY A 270 -14.26 -7.14 5.81
C GLY A 270 -12.91 -6.49 6.12
N ASP A 271 -12.31 -5.99 5.03
CA ASP A 271 -11.02 -5.33 4.87
C ASP A 271 -10.98 -3.94 5.58
N GLY A 272 -11.09 -3.92 6.91
CA GLY A 272 -11.17 -2.72 7.75
C GLY A 272 -9.82 -2.21 8.25
N ALA A 273 -9.78 -0.93 8.65
CA ALA A 273 -8.72 -0.45 9.53
C ALA A 273 -8.88 -1.12 10.90
N HIS A 274 -7.77 -1.42 11.57
CA HIS A 274 -7.75 -2.17 12.81
C HIS A 274 -6.56 -1.76 13.68
N ALA A 275 -6.71 -1.92 14.99
CA ALA A 275 -5.66 -1.67 15.97
C ALA A 275 -5.37 -2.94 16.80
N TRP A 276 -4.08 -3.18 17.09
CA TRP A 276 -3.61 -4.31 17.88
C TRP A 276 -2.33 -3.95 18.63
N VAL A 277 -1.81 -4.89 19.42
CA VAL A 277 -0.51 -4.72 20.08
C VAL A 277 0.47 -5.76 19.56
N ALA A 278 1.66 -5.32 19.17
CA ALA A 278 2.80 -6.20 18.93
C ALA A 278 3.71 -6.15 20.15
N TYR A 279 4.17 -7.30 20.66
CA TYR A 279 5.08 -7.33 21.81
C TYR A 279 6.15 -8.38 21.63
N GLU A 280 7.25 -8.24 22.37
CA GLU A 280 8.35 -9.20 22.39
C GLU A 280 8.46 -9.86 23.77
N GLU A 281 8.59 -11.17 23.77
CA GLU A 281 8.83 -11.96 24.97
C GLU A 281 9.82 -13.08 24.64
N ASN A 282 10.89 -13.20 25.42
CA ASN A 282 11.94 -14.21 25.23
C ASN A 282 12.55 -14.24 23.81
N GLY A 283 12.74 -13.07 23.18
CA GLY A 283 13.30 -12.94 21.84
C GLY A 283 12.34 -13.34 20.71
N ARG A 284 11.05 -13.53 21.00
CA ARG A 284 10.02 -13.86 20.02
C ARG A 284 8.96 -12.76 19.97
N SER A 285 8.51 -12.46 18.76
CA SER A 285 7.47 -11.45 18.53
C SER A 285 6.09 -12.08 18.49
N PHE A 286 5.14 -11.41 19.12
CA PHE A 286 3.75 -11.84 19.22
C PHE A 286 2.81 -10.69 18.85
N ILE A 287 1.61 -11.06 18.39
CA ILE A 287 0.48 -10.15 18.24
C ILE A 287 -0.53 -10.49 19.34
N LEU A 288 -0.94 -9.46 20.08
CA LEU A 288 -2.10 -9.48 20.96
C LEU A 288 -3.29 -8.85 20.20
N GLU A 289 -4.14 -9.72 19.66
CA GLU A 289 -5.40 -9.42 18.98
C GLU A 289 -6.55 -9.41 20.01
N SER A 290 -6.84 -8.23 20.55
CA SER A 290 -7.74 -8.05 21.69
C SER A 290 -9.24 -8.13 21.32
N THR A 291 -9.55 -8.14 20.02
CA THR A 291 -10.94 -8.25 19.52
C THR A 291 -11.35 -9.70 19.23
N HIS A 292 -10.40 -10.60 18.99
CA HIS A 292 -10.68 -12.02 18.75
C HIS A 292 -10.74 -12.81 20.07
N LYS A 293 -11.90 -12.76 20.73
CA LYS A 293 -12.08 -13.25 22.12
C LYS A 293 -11.74 -14.73 22.39
N LYS A 294 -11.69 -15.58 21.36
CA LYS A 294 -11.34 -17.00 21.50
C LYS A 294 -9.86 -17.22 21.81
N GLN A 295 -8.99 -16.45 21.19
CA GLN A 295 -7.55 -16.51 21.36
C GLN A 295 -6.98 -15.14 21.02
N LEU A 296 -6.33 -14.53 22.02
CA LEU A 296 -5.82 -13.16 21.90
C LEU A 296 -4.36 -13.14 21.44
N ILE A 297 -3.56 -14.14 21.78
CA ILE A 297 -2.12 -14.14 21.50
C ILE A 297 -1.79 -15.07 20.35
N TYR A 298 -0.98 -14.57 19.42
CA TYR A 298 -0.46 -15.33 18.29
C TYR A 298 1.03 -15.05 18.10
N PRO A 299 1.86 -16.07 17.83
CA PRO A 299 3.20 -15.85 17.30
C PRO A 299 3.11 -15.07 15.99
N LEU A 300 3.91 -14.02 15.83
CA LEU A 300 3.86 -13.14 14.66
C LEU A 300 4.04 -13.96 13.37
N GLU A 301 5.00 -14.88 13.35
CA GLU A 301 5.31 -15.74 12.20
C GLU A 301 4.13 -16.60 11.73
N ALA A 302 3.17 -16.91 12.59
CA ALA A 302 2.04 -17.76 12.25
C ALA A 302 0.92 -16.99 11.52
N ILE A 303 0.84 -15.67 11.72
CA ILE A 303 -0.28 -14.84 11.25
C ILE A 303 0.15 -13.56 10.53
N GLN A 304 1.45 -13.33 10.33
CA GLN A 304 1.99 -12.10 9.74
C GLN A 304 1.32 -11.72 8.41
N SER A 305 0.98 -12.70 7.57
CA SER A 305 0.32 -12.45 6.28
C SER A 305 -1.07 -11.83 6.39
N ARG A 306 -1.70 -11.90 7.56
CA ARG A 306 -3.03 -11.32 7.83
C ARG A 306 -2.96 -9.89 8.32
N TYR A 307 -1.81 -9.43 8.78
CA TYR A 307 -1.63 -8.12 9.40
C TYR A 307 -0.78 -7.23 8.50
N HIS A 308 -1.37 -6.10 8.10
CA HIS A 308 -0.76 -5.10 7.25
C HIS A 308 -0.59 -3.81 8.05
N PRO A 309 0.46 -3.71 8.89
CA PRO A 309 0.70 -2.52 9.71
C PRO A 309 0.99 -1.30 8.84
N TRP A 310 0.52 -0.14 9.30
CA TRP A 310 0.83 1.16 8.72
C TRP A 310 1.74 1.96 9.65
N PHE A 311 1.33 2.10 10.91
CA PHE A 311 2.05 2.88 11.91
C PHE A 311 2.07 2.15 13.26
N GLY A 312 3.10 2.43 14.06
CA GLY A 312 3.22 1.91 15.41
C GLY A 312 3.83 2.94 16.35
N VAL A 313 3.60 2.76 17.64
CA VAL A 313 4.19 3.57 18.70
C VAL A 313 4.63 2.69 19.86
N ASP A 314 5.87 2.85 20.31
CA ASP A 314 6.41 2.11 21.46
C ASP A 314 6.10 2.82 22.79
N THR A 315 6.38 2.14 23.90
CA THR A 315 6.15 2.66 25.25
C THR A 315 6.97 3.91 25.61
N ALA A 316 7.99 4.25 24.81
CA ALA A 316 8.77 5.48 24.90
C ALA A 316 8.19 6.62 24.04
N SER A 317 7.04 6.40 23.40
CA SER A 317 6.38 7.31 22.46
C SER A 317 7.16 7.57 21.16
N GLN A 318 8.13 6.70 20.82
CA GLN A 318 8.74 6.70 19.50
C GLN A 318 7.72 6.12 18.51
N THR A 319 7.48 6.84 17.43
CA THR A 319 6.58 6.42 16.36
C THR A 319 7.35 5.80 15.19
N TYR A 320 6.66 4.91 14.47
CA TYR A 320 7.21 4.12 13.38
C TYR A 320 6.25 4.10 12.21
N ARG A 321 6.82 4.07 10.99
CA ARG A 321 6.13 3.65 9.77
C ARG A 321 6.54 2.22 9.46
N PHE A 322 5.58 1.40 9.05
CA PHE A 322 5.85 0.06 8.54
C PHE A 322 5.91 0.07 7.02
N VAL A 323 6.98 -0.50 6.49
CA VAL A 323 7.24 -0.55 5.05
C VAL A 323 7.24 -2.00 4.60
N PRO A 324 6.47 -2.34 3.54
CA PRO A 324 6.46 -3.70 3.00
C PRO A 324 7.82 -4.01 2.34
N VAL A 325 8.41 -5.14 2.75
CA VAL A 325 9.68 -5.66 2.23
C VAL A 325 9.51 -7.11 1.85
N ALA A 326 9.82 -7.44 0.60
CA ALA A 326 9.97 -8.82 0.17
C ALA A 326 11.46 -9.12 0.04
N ALA A 327 12.01 -10.01 0.84
CA ALA A 327 13.43 -10.31 0.81
C ALA A 327 13.67 -11.81 0.89
N ARG A 328 14.55 -12.33 0.05
CA ARG A 328 15.09 -13.67 0.25
C ARG A 328 16.06 -13.59 1.42
N SER A 329 16.04 -14.60 2.30
CA SER A 329 17.19 -14.80 3.19
C SER A 329 18.40 -14.95 2.28
N VAL A 330 19.28 -13.96 2.31
CA VAL A 330 20.62 -14.15 1.75
C VAL A 330 21.22 -15.15 2.70
N ASN A 331 21.21 -16.44 2.33
CA ASN A 331 21.90 -17.45 3.09
C ASN A 331 23.27 -16.88 3.42
N GLY A 332 23.51 -16.64 4.71
CA GLY A 332 24.84 -16.40 5.23
C GLY A 332 25.63 -17.67 4.94
N ASN A 333 26.28 -17.69 3.78
CA ASN A 333 27.42 -18.54 3.58
C ASN A 333 28.57 -17.85 4.32
N GLN A 334 28.82 -18.42 5.50
CA GLN A 334 29.99 -18.28 6.38
C GLN A 334 30.04 -17.08 7.30
#